data_AF-A0A2S6TF42-F1
#
_entry.id   AF-A0A2S6TF42-F1
#
_cell.length_a   1.000
_cell.length_b   1.000
_cell.length_c   1.000
_cell.angle_alpha   90.00
_cell.angle_beta   90.00
_cell.angle_gamma   90.00
#
_symmetry.space_group_name_H-M   'P 1'
#
loop_
_entity.id
_entity.type
_entity.pdbx_description
1 polymer ?
#
loop_
_entity_poly.entity_id
_entity_poly.type
_entity_poly.pdbx_seq_one_letter_code
_entity_poly.pdbx_strand_id
1 'polypeptide(L)' 'GGLGTLEECFEVIAWKQLRLHKKPIVLLNIDDYWKNLATLVKDVVRAGFAHDNVDDLFTIVNNVDDVFTVLDEAPDPN' A
#
# COMPACT_ATOMS: atom_id res chain seq x y z
N GLY A 1 -11.13 -7.56 3.52
CA GLY A 1 -10.55 -7.77 4.87
C GLY A 1 -11.47 -7.18 5.92
N GLY A 2 -10.97 -6.94 7.13
CA GLY A 2 -11.69 -6.25 8.20
C GLY A 2 -10.79 -5.25 8.94
N LEU A 3 -11.18 -4.84 10.14
CA LEU A 3 -10.39 -3.88 10.95
C LEU A 3 -9.00 -4.42 11.31
N GLY A 4 -8.86 -5.71 11.62
CA GLY A 4 -7.54 -6.32 11.88
C GLY A 4 -6.62 -6.23 10.65
N THR A 5 -7.13 -6.57 9.47
CA THR A 5 -6.38 -6.44 8.20
C THR A 5 -5.94 -4.99 7.94
N LEU A 6 -6.78 -4.01 8.28
CA LEU A 6 -6.44 -2.60 8.14
C LEU A 6 -5.31 -2.20 9.09
N GLU A 7 -5.37 -2.64 10.34
CA GLU A 7 -4.34 -2.36 11.34
C GLU A 7 -2.98 -2.96 10.94
N GLU A 8 -2.95 -4.25 10.59
CA GLU A 8 -1.74 -4.94 10.09
C GLU A 8 -1.19 -4.26 8.83
N CYS A 9 -2.08 -3.84 7.90
CA CYS A 9 -1.69 -3.14 6.68
C CYS A 9 -1.00 -1.80 6.98
N PHE A 10 -1.57 -0.99 7.87
CA PHE A 10 -0.97 0.28 8.25
C PHE A 10 0.33 0.09 9.04
N GLU A 11 0.46 -0.97 9.84
CA GLU A 11 1.70 -1.29 10.55
C GLU A 11 2.86 -1.53 9.57
N VAL A 12 2.67 -2.39 8.57
CA VAL A 12 3.73 -2.67 7.58
C VAL A 12 4.02 -1.46 6.67
N ILE A 13 3.02 -0.64 6.35
CA ILE A 13 3.24 0.63 5.63
C ILE A 13 4.11 1.58 6.48
N ALA A 14 3.80 1.72 7.77
CA ALA A 14 4.57 2.56 8.69
C ALA A 14 6.02 2.07 8.83
N TRP A 15 6.25 0.76 8.92
CA TRP A 15 7.60 0.19 8.92
C TRP A 15 8.37 0.48 7.64
N LYS A 16 7.73 0.39 6.47
CA LYS A 16 8.32 0.77 5.19
C LYS A 16 8.70 2.26 5.16
N GLN A 17 7.82 3.13 5.65
CA GLN A 17 8.07 4.57 5.75
C GLN A 17 9.26 4.89 6.68
N LEU A 18 9.38 4.17 7.80
CA LEU A 18 10.53 4.24 8.70
C LEU A 18 11.79 3.55 8.16
N ARG A 19 11.74 3.00 6.95
CA ARG A 19 12.83 2.27 6.26
C ARG A 19 13.31 1.03 7.03
N LEU A 20 12.44 0.39 7.81
CA LEU A 20 12.73 -0.86 8.51
C LEU A 20 12.73 -2.08 7.56
N HIS A 21 12.11 -1.93 6.39
CA HIS A 21 12.23 -2.87 5.28
C HIS A 21 12.01 -2.17 3.93
N LYS A 22 12.36 -2.84 2.84
CA LYS A 22 12.13 -2.38 1.45
C LYS A 22 11.10 -3.21 0.68
N LYS A 23 10.53 -4.25 1.32
CA LYS A 23 9.57 -5.18 0.66
C LYS A 23 8.40 -4.44 0.01
N PRO A 24 7.95 -4.87 -1.19
CA PRO A 24 6.74 -4.34 -1.81
C PRO A 24 5.51 -4.67 -0.94
N ILE A 25 4.53 -3.77 -0.94
CA ILE A 25 3.24 -3.95 -0.27
C ILE A 25 2.18 -3.85 -1.36
N VAL A 26 1.41 -4.92 -1.56
CA VAL A 26 0.41 -5.00 -2.63
C VAL A 26 -0.98 -5.24 -2.04
N LEU A 27 -1.93 -4.40 -2.40
CA LEU A 27 -3.33 -4.51 -2.01
C LEU A 27 -4.16 -4.99 -3.20
N LEU A 28 -4.65 -6.23 -3.12
CA LEU A 28 -5.57 -6.77 -4.11
C LEU A 28 -6.99 -6.21 -3.89
N ASN A 29 -7.46 -5.42 -4.85
CA ASN A 29 -8.75 -4.74 -4.85
C ASN A 29 -9.79 -5.53 -5.66
N ILE A 30 -10.61 -6.29 -4.94
CA ILE A 30 -11.77 -6.99 -5.49
C ILE A 30 -13.01 -6.14 -5.24
N ASP A 31 -13.83 -5.93 -6.28
CA ASP A 31 -15.09 -5.18 -6.21
C ASP A 31 -14.98 -3.81 -5.51
N ASP A 32 -13.91 -3.05 -5.82
CA ASP A 32 -13.66 -1.72 -5.25
C ASP A 32 -13.48 -1.68 -3.72
N TYR A 33 -13.19 -2.80 -3.06
CA TYR A 33 -13.04 -2.89 -1.61
C TYR A 33 -12.05 -1.85 -1.02
N TRP A 34 -10.91 -1.58 -1.69
CA TRP A 34 -9.87 -0.65 -1.22
C TRP A 34 -10.05 0.80 -1.70
N LYS A 35 -11.10 1.10 -2.47
CA LYS A 35 -11.33 2.43 -3.07
C LYS A 35 -11.40 3.56 -2.06
N ASN A 36 -12.08 3.32 -0.93
CA ASN A 36 -12.21 4.32 0.13
C ASN A 36 -10.88 4.54 0.87
N LEU A 37 -10.07 3.47 1.05
CA LEU A 37 -8.74 3.60 1.62
C LEU A 37 -7.83 4.43 0.70
N ALA A 38 -7.85 4.17 -0.60
CA ALA A 38 -7.08 4.94 -1.57
C ALA A 38 -7.48 6.43 -1.54
N THR A 39 -8.77 6.73 -1.40
CA THR A 39 -9.27 8.10 -1.25
C THR A 39 -8.77 8.74 0.05
N LEU A 40 -8.86 8.02 1.18
CA LEU A 40 -8.38 8.48 2.47
C LEU A 40 -6.89 8.86 2.43
N VAL A 41 -6.04 8.02 1.84
CA VAL A 41 -4.61 8.26 1.73
C VAL A 41 -4.34 9.54 0.92
N LYS A 42 -5.02 9.71 -0.21
CA LYS A 42 -4.92 10.94 -1.03
C LYS A 42 -5.35 12.18 -0.26
N ASP A 43 -6.41 12.09 0.54
CA ASP A 43 -6.90 13.20 1.36
C ASP A 43 -5.91 13.58 2.46
N VAL A 44 -5.25 12.59 3.09
CA VAL A 44 -4.19 12.81 4.09
C VAL A 44 -2.98 13.55 3.48
N VAL A 45 -2.56 13.15 2.28
CA VAL A 45 -1.49 13.83 1.53
C VAL A 45 -1.92 15.26 1.19
N ARG A 46 -3.12 15.45 0.61
CA ARG A 46 -3.66 16.78 0.25
C ARG A 46 -3.78 17.72 1.46
N ALA A 47 -4.09 17.17 2.64
CA ALA A 47 -4.18 17.94 3.87
C ALA A 47 -2.81 18.27 4.50
N GLY A 48 -1.70 17.82 3.91
CA GLY A 48 -0.34 18.11 4.37
C GLY A 48 0.14 17.25 5.54
N PHE A 49 -0.56 16.14 5.83
CA PHE A 49 -0.20 15.22 6.91
C PHE A 49 0.73 14.08 6.47
N ALA A 50 0.96 13.94 5.16
CA ALA A 50 1.92 12.99 4.61
C ALA A 50 2.59 13.53 3.35
N HIS A 51 3.73 12.95 2.97
CA HIS A 51 4.50 13.40 1.79
C HIS A 51 3.86 12.92 0.48
N ASP A 52 4.16 13.60 -0.63
CA ASP A 52 3.58 13.27 -1.96
C ASP A 52 3.94 11.84 -2.42
N ASN A 53 5.04 11.27 -1.93
CA ASN A 53 5.51 9.93 -2.29
C ASN A 53 4.89 8.81 -1.43
N VAL A 54 3.79 9.07 -0.72
CA VAL A 54 3.07 8.03 0.05
C VAL A 54 2.51 6.94 -0.86
N ASP A 55 2.17 7.29 -2.10
CA ASP A 55 1.72 6.33 -3.12
C ASP A 55 2.82 5.31 -3.48
N ASP A 56 4.10 5.57 -3.18
CA ASP A 56 5.21 4.62 -3.37
C ASP A 56 5.27 3.56 -2.25
N LEU A 57 4.52 3.74 -1.16
CA LEU A 57 4.54 2.83 -0.02
C LEU A 57 3.77 1.54 -0.31
N PHE A 58 2.73 1.57 -1.12
CA PHE A 58 1.94 0.39 -1.49
C PHE A 58 1.34 0.52 -2.89
N THR A 59 1.08 -0.60 -3.54
CA THR A 59 0.45 -0.66 -4.86
C THR A 59 -0.92 -1.32 -4.75
N ILE A 60 -1.93 -0.75 -5.40
CA ILE A 60 -3.26 -1.37 -5.50
C ILE A 60 -3.40 -1.99 -6.89
N VAL A 61 -3.81 -3.27 -6.93
CA VAL A 61 -4.04 -4.01 -8.17
C VAL A 61 -5.44 -4.64 -8.17
N ASN A 62 -6.03 -4.87 -9.33
CA ASN A 62 -7.43 -5.34 -9.44
C ASN A 62 -7.58 -6.82 -9.79
N ASN A 63 -6.48 -7.53 -10.01
CA ASN A 63 -6.47 -8.96 -10.27
C ASN A 63 -5.22 -9.62 -9.67
N VAL A 64 -5.24 -10.95 -9.58
CA VAL A 64 -4.18 -11.73 -8.93
C VAL A 64 -2.88 -11.75 -9.74
N ASP A 65 -2.94 -11.75 -11.07
CA ASP A 65 -1.75 -11.81 -11.93
C ASP A 65 -0.89 -10.55 -11.79
N ASP A 66 -1.54 -9.39 -11.64
CA ASP A 66 -0.88 -8.12 -11.35
C ASP A 66 -0.13 -8.14 -10.00
N VAL A 67 -0.59 -8.93 -9.01
CA VAL A 67 0.11 -9.06 -7.73
C VAL A 67 1.49 -9.63 -7.95
N PHE A 68 1.59 -10.73 -8.71
CA PHE A 68 2.87 -11.38 -8.99
C PHE A 68 3.76 -10.51 -9.86
N THR A 69 3.18 -9.80 -10.84
CA THR A 69 3.91 -8.84 -11.65
C THR A 69 4.60 -7.77 -10.79
N VAL A 70 3.87 -7.16 -9.83
CA VAL A 70 4.44 -6.15 -8.93
C VAL A 70 5.51 -6.74 -8.00
N LEU A 71 5.32 -7.98 -7.54
CA LEU A 71 6.31 -8.64 -6.68
C LEU A 71 7.60 -8.99 -7.44
N ASP A 72 7.51 -9.41 -8.69
CA ASP A 72 8.65 -9.77 -9.54
C ASP A 72 9.45 -8.53 -10.00
N GLU A 73 8.77 -7.40 -10.24
CA GLU A 73 9.39 -6.12 -10.61
C GLU A 73 9.97 -5.35 -9.41
N ALA A 74 9.63 -5.76 -8.19
CA ALA A 74 10.10 -5.07 -6.99
C ALA A 74 11.63 -5.17 -6.86
N PRO A 75 12.32 -4.08 -6.49
CA PRO A 75 13.77 -4.12 -6.22
C PRO A 75 14.10 -5.16 -5.14
N ASP A 76 15.32 -5.74 -5.21
CA ASP A 76 15.79 -6.68 -4.18
C ASP A 76 15.59 -6.06 -2.78
N PRO A 77 14.85 -6.72 -1.88
CA PRO A 77 14.58 -6.19 -0.56
C PRO A 77 15.83 -6.07 0.34
N ASN A 78 16.99 -6.59 -0.09
CA ASN A 78 18.29 -6.52 0.59
C ASN A 78 19.10 -5.28 0.18
#